data_AF-A0A218NNA8-F1
#
_entry.id   AF-A0A218NNA8-F1
#
_cell.length_a   1.000
_cell.length_b   1.000
_cell.length_c   1.000
_cell.angle_alpha   90.00
_cell.angle_beta   90.00
_cell.angle_gamma   90.00
#
_symmetry.space_group_name_H-M   'P 1'
#
loop_
_entity.id
_entity.type
_entity.pdbx_description
1 polymer ?
#
loop_
_entity_poly.entity_id
_entity_poly.type
_entity_poly.pdbx_seq_one_letter_code
_entity_poly.pdbx_strand_id
1 'polypeptide(L)'
;MSILTSEAFVEISVFVILLLSLGLTIIMTKRYLKSKIKPLLFWSTGMWFFTIGVLIELFFSFGYYNVLVGDLYLLFVSIIVEMLAMGSVQLLKSRKASIAYGAFMIASTAILLASLLTSNIKDIVEHYIVFSVLPLSVVLSSSLVTFPAAILLIAIAVVSYLKKKSYKMISIIIGVLVVSVAGTLYIAEIPVFLYYSEFIGILLLWYGFI
;
A
#
# COMPACT_ATOMS: atom_id res chain seq x y z
N MET A 1 23.44 -5.99 -17.93
CA MET A 1 22.57 -5.30 -16.96
C MET A 1 22.30 -3.90 -17.46
N SER A 2 21.03 -3.49 -17.56
CA SER A 2 20.69 -2.11 -17.89
C SER A 2 20.91 -1.23 -16.64
N ILE A 3 21.17 0.07 -16.80
CA ILE A 3 21.33 1.02 -15.68
C ILE A 3 20.10 0.98 -14.75
N LEU A 4 18.92 0.69 -15.30
CA LEU A 4 17.62 0.63 -14.62
C LEU A 4 17.45 -0.59 -13.71
N THR A 5 18.33 -1.58 -13.81
CA THR A 5 18.35 -2.77 -12.94
C THR A 5 19.63 -2.84 -12.11
N SER A 6 20.37 -1.73 -12.00
CA SER A 6 21.55 -1.67 -11.14
C SER A 6 21.13 -1.56 -9.68
N GLU A 7 21.89 -2.19 -8.80
CA GLU A 7 21.73 -2.13 -7.34
C GLU A 7 21.62 -0.67 -6.86
N ALA A 8 22.52 0.20 -7.32
CA ALA A 8 22.51 1.63 -7.02
C ALA A 8 21.21 2.34 -7.46
N PHE A 9 20.60 1.96 -8.58
CA PHE A 9 19.33 2.54 -9.01
C PHE A 9 18.19 2.15 -8.07
N VAL A 10 18.13 0.89 -7.65
CA VAL A 10 17.12 0.38 -6.72
C VAL A 10 17.26 1.08 -5.36
N GLU A 11 18.47 1.08 -4.80
CA GLU A 11 18.76 1.72 -3.52
C GLU A 11 18.37 3.20 -3.50
N ILE A 12 18.79 3.96 -4.53
CA ILE A 12 18.47 5.40 -4.64
C ILE A 12 16.96 5.60 -4.77
N SER A 13 16.28 4.80 -5.59
CA SER A 13 14.84 4.92 -5.81
C SER A 13 14.06 4.66 -4.53
N VAL A 14 14.34 3.56 -3.84
CA VAL A 14 13.71 3.19 -2.57
C VAL A 14 14.00 4.25 -1.50
N PHE A 15 15.23 4.76 -1.42
CA PHE A 15 15.58 5.81 -0.48
C PHE A 15 14.80 7.12 -0.73
N VAL A 16 14.64 7.51 -2.00
CA VAL A 16 13.82 8.68 -2.36
C VAL A 16 12.34 8.47 -2.01
N ILE A 17 11.78 7.29 -2.33
CA ILE A 17 10.39 6.95 -1.99
C ILE A 17 10.21 6.94 -0.46
N LEU A 18 11.19 6.48 0.30
CA LEU A 18 11.17 6.50 1.77
C LEU A 18 11.08 7.93 2.30
N LEU A 19 11.90 8.85 1.79
CA LEU A 19 11.85 10.26 2.21
C LEU A 19 10.51 10.92 1.86
N LEU A 20 10.00 10.69 0.65
CA LEU A 20 8.73 11.23 0.20
C LEU A 20 7.55 10.66 1.01
N SER A 21 7.54 9.36 1.26
CA SER A 21 6.52 8.71 2.05
C SER A 21 6.54 9.21 3.50
N LEU A 22 7.71 9.24 4.13
CA LEU A 22 7.86 9.71 5.51
C LEU A 22 7.41 11.17 5.66
N GLY A 23 7.80 12.03 4.72
CA GLY A 23 7.35 13.42 4.69
C GLY A 23 5.83 13.54 4.64
N LEU A 24 5.18 12.79 3.75
CA LEU A 24 3.72 12.79 3.62
C LEU A 24 3.04 12.26 4.88
N THR A 25 3.54 11.13 5.40
CA THR A 25 3.07 10.47 6.62
C THR A 25 3.10 11.44 7.81
N ILE A 26 4.18 12.19 8.00
CA ILE A 26 4.31 13.20 9.07
C ILE A 26 3.30 14.33 8.87
N ILE A 27 3.15 14.86 7.66
CA ILE A 27 2.21 15.95 7.36
C ILE A 27 0.77 15.49 7.63
N MET A 28 0.40 14.30 7.16
CA MET A 28 -0.93 13.73 7.37
C MET A 28 -1.20 13.46 8.85
N THR A 29 -0.22 12.93 9.58
CA THR A 29 -0.31 12.74 11.04
C THR A 29 -0.54 14.08 11.74
N LYS A 30 0.23 15.13 11.38
CA LYS A 30 0.04 16.48 11.94
C LYS A 30 -1.34 17.06 11.63
N ARG A 31 -1.85 16.89 10.40
CA ARG A 31 -3.21 17.32 10.01
C ARG A 31 -4.28 16.55 10.79
N TYR A 32 -4.10 15.25 11.00
CA TYR A 32 -4.97 14.44 11.85
C TYR A 32 -4.94 14.95 13.30
N LEU A 33 -3.77 15.17 13.90
CA LEU A 33 -3.66 15.62 15.28
C LEU A 33 -4.34 16.98 15.51
N LYS A 34 -4.33 17.88 14.51
CA LYS A 34 -5.02 19.17 14.57
C LYS A 34 -6.54 19.08 14.39
N SER A 35 -7.01 18.26 13.45
CA SER A 35 -8.44 18.23 13.06
C SER A 35 -9.25 17.11 13.72
N LYS A 36 -8.58 16.04 14.17
CA LYS A 36 -9.13 14.81 14.75
C LYS A 36 -10.22 14.14 13.91
N ILE A 37 -10.24 14.35 12.59
CA ILE A 37 -11.22 13.72 11.70
C ILE A 37 -10.85 12.26 11.40
N LYS A 38 -11.83 11.37 11.45
CA LYS A 38 -11.65 9.92 11.28
C LYS A 38 -11.01 9.51 9.95
N PRO A 39 -11.36 10.11 8.77
CA PRO A 39 -10.70 9.76 7.52
C PRO A 39 -9.17 9.95 7.57
N LEU A 40 -8.71 11.07 8.14
CA LEU A 40 -7.27 11.36 8.25
C LEU A 40 -6.55 10.41 9.20
N LEU A 41 -7.22 9.86 10.23
CA LEU A 41 -6.63 8.82 11.07
C LEU A 41 -6.24 7.61 10.23
N PHE A 42 -7.22 7.02 9.53
CA PHE A 42 -6.99 5.80 8.75
C PHE A 42 -6.05 6.05 7.58
N TRP A 43 -6.19 7.17 6.89
CA TRP A 43 -5.26 7.52 5.80
C TRP A 43 -3.84 7.70 6.31
N SER A 44 -3.65 8.39 7.44
CA SER A 44 -2.33 8.54 8.04
C SER A 44 -1.75 7.21 8.53
N THR A 45 -2.57 6.32 9.07
CA THR A 45 -2.14 4.97 9.47
C THR A 45 -1.71 4.15 8.25
N GLY A 46 -2.47 4.18 7.16
CA GLY A 46 -2.08 3.54 5.90
C GLY A 46 -0.74 4.07 5.37
N MET A 47 -0.51 5.38 5.48
CA MET A 47 0.77 5.97 5.09
C MET A 47 1.94 5.56 6.00
N TRP A 48 1.72 5.34 7.29
CA TRP A 48 2.73 4.74 8.16
C TRP A 48 3.11 3.33 7.71
N PHE A 49 2.12 2.48 7.38
CA PHE A 49 2.39 1.16 6.84
C PHE A 49 3.16 1.23 5.51
N PHE A 50 2.84 2.19 4.63
CA PHE A 50 3.59 2.42 3.40
C PHE A 50 5.05 2.81 3.68
N THR A 51 5.28 3.78 4.55
CA THR A 51 6.64 4.18 4.94
C THR A 51 7.44 3.03 5.54
N ILE A 52 6.82 2.19 6.37
CA ILE A 52 7.48 1.01 6.95
C ILE A 52 7.73 -0.06 5.87
N GLY A 53 6.80 -0.27 4.95
CA GLY A 53 6.98 -1.17 3.81
C GLY A 53 8.19 -0.78 2.96
N VAL A 54 8.30 0.49 2.59
CA VAL A 54 9.44 1.02 1.82
C VAL A 54 10.74 0.95 2.63
N LEU A 55 10.68 1.10 3.95
CA LEU A 55 11.85 0.88 4.81
C LEU A 55 12.32 -0.59 4.78
N ILE A 56 11.37 -1.54 4.73
CA ILE A 56 11.69 -2.96 4.57
C ILE A 56 12.32 -3.21 3.18
N GLU A 57 11.80 -2.60 2.12
CA GLU A 57 12.40 -2.67 0.79
C GLU A 57 13.83 -2.13 0.76
N LEU A 58 14.12 -1.10 1.57
CA LEU A 58 15.49 -0.57 1.69
C LEU A 58 16.43 -1.61 2.33
N PHE A 59 15.94 -2.40 3.29
CA PHE A 59 16.71 -3.52 3.82
C PHE A 59 16.92 -4.61 2.77
N PHE A 60 15.89 -4.92 1.97
CA PHE A 60 16.01 -5.86 0.85
C PHE A 60 17.01 -5.37 -0.20
N SER A 61 17.07 -4.07 -0.48
CA SER A 61 18.02 -3.52 -1.45
C SER A 61 19.47 -3.69 -1.02
N PHE A 62 19.74 -3.69 0.30
CA PHE A 62 21.06 -3.99 0.87
C PHE A 62 21.32 -5.50 1.08
N GLY A 63 20.45 -6.38 0.57
CA GLY A 63 20.59 -7.83 0.68
C GLY A 63 20.19 -8.41 2.03
N TYR A 64 19.55 -7.64 2.91
CA TYR A 64 19.04 -8.16 4.19
C TYR A 64 17.66 -8.77 4.02
N TYR A 65 17.62 -10.10 3.88
CA TYR A 65 16.36 -10.85 3.86
C TYR A 65 16.25 -11.84 5.01
N ASN A 66 15.06 -11.93 5.59
CA ASN A 66 14.63 -13.10 6.35
C ASN A 66 13.11 -13.28 6.19
N VAL A 67 12.64 -14.51 6.43
CA VAL A 67 11.23 -14.89 6.21
C VAL A 67 10.26 -13.98 6.97
N LEU A 68 10.56 -13.65 8.24
CA LEU A 68 9.70 -12.80 9.05
C LEU A 68 9.56 -11.38 8.46
N VAL A 69 10.66 -10.82 7.96
CA VAL A 69 10.67 -9.49 7.32
C VAL A 69 9.91 -9.53 5.98
N GLY A 70 10.02 -10.62 5.22
CA GLY A 70 9.20 -10.89 4.03
C GLY A 70 7.70 -10.95 4.35
N ASP A 71 7.31 -11.69 5.38
CA ASP A 71 5.92 -11.79 5.82
C ASP A 71 5.35 -10.45 6.28
N LEU A 72 6.14 -9.68 7.04
CA LEU A 72 5.76 -8.33 7.47
C LEU A 72 5.58 -7.38 6.29
N TYR A 73 6.45 -7.45 5.30
CA TYR A 73 6.32 -6.67 4.07
C TYR A 73 5.00 -6.98 3.36
N LEU A 74 4.71 -8.26 3.10
CA LEU A 74 3.48 -8.69 2.43
C LEU A 74 2.23 -8.27 3.22
N LEU A 75 2.27 -8.41 4.55
CA LEU A 75 1.20 -7.95 5.43
C LEU A 75 0.97 -6.44 5.33
N PHE A 76 2.04 -5.63 5.39
CA PHE A 76 1.94 -4.18 5.33
C PHE A 76 1.40 -3.70 4.00
N VAL A 77 1.88 -4.26 2.88
CA VAL A 77 1.37 -3.93 1.54
C VAL A 77 -0.16 -4.12 1.47
N SER A 78 -0.67 -5.23 2.00
CA SER A 78 -2.12 -5.48 2.06
C SER A 78 -2.86 -4.49 2.99
N ILE A 79 -2.33 -4.23 4.19
CA ILE A 79 -2.95 -3.34 5.19
C ILE A 79 -3.02 -1.88 4.71
N ILE A 80 -2.06 -1.42 3.89
CA ILE A 80 -2.09 -0.06 3.31
C ILE A 80 -3.43 0.17 2.60
N VAL A 81 -3.79 -0.74 1.69
CA VAL A 81 -5.02 -0.59 0.87
C VAL A 81 -6.27 -0.62 1.74
N GLU A 82 -6.31 -1.49 2.76
CA GLU A 82 -7.41 -1.55 3.72
C GLU A 82 -7.58 -0.26 4.53
N MET A 83 -6.49 0.28 5.05
CA MET A 83 -6.52 1.52 5.83
C MET A 83 -6.95 2.70 4.95
N LEU A 84 -6.48 2.75 3.71
CA LEU A 84 -6.88 3.80 2.76
C LEU A 84 -8.36 3.69 2.39
N ALA A 85 -8.86 2.48 2.16
CA ALA A 85 -10.27 2.20 1.93
C ALA A 85 -11.13 2.54 3.15
N MET A 86 -10.69 2.19 4.36
CA MET A 86 -11.41 2.50 5.60
C MET A 86 -11.53 4.00 5.81
N GLY A 87 -10.46 4.77 5.58
CA GLY A 87 -10.52 6.23 5.62
C GLY A 87 -11.52 6.80 4.61
N SER A 88 -11.64 6.18 3.44
CA SER A 88 -12.63 6.55 2.43
C SER A 88 -14.05 6.18 2.85
N VAL A 89 -14.28 5.01 3.46
CA VAL A 89 -15.58 4.61 4.03
C VAL A 89 -16.03 5.59 5.11
N GLN A 90 -15.11 6.13 5.91
CA GLN A 90 -15.45 7.16 6.91
C GLN A 90 -16.04 8.44 6.27
N LEU A 91 -15.75 8.73 5.00
CA LEU A 91 -16.33 9.88 4.29
C LEU A 91 -17.83 9.71 4.00
N LEU A 92 -18.32 8.47 3.94
CA LEU A 92 -19.73 8.18 3.73
C LEU A 92 -20.59 8.56 4.94
N LYS A 93 -19.96 8.82 6.11
CA LYS A 93 -20.62 9.14 7.39
C LYS A 93 -21.67 8.11 7.82
N SER A 94 -21.61 6.89 7.29
CA SER A 94 -22.50 5.78 7.65
C SER A 94 -21.83 4.88 8.68
N ARG A 95 -22.40 4.83 9.90
CA ARG A 95 -21.93 3.96 10.98
C ARG A 95 -22.00 2.48 10.59
N LYS A 96 -23.07 2.08 9.90
CA LYS A 96 -23.25 0.69 9.44
C LYS A 96 -22.15 0.30 8.45
N ALA A 97 -21.87 1.14 7.45
CA ALA A 97 -20.80 0.88 6.48
C ALA A 97 -19.43 0.81 7.15
N SER A 98 -19.17 1.71 8.10
CA SER A 98 -17.91 1.73 8.87
C SER A 98 -17.71 0.45 9.69
N ILE A 99 -18.76 -0.03 10.38
CA ILE A 99 -18.69 -1.25 11.19
C ILE A 99 -18.56 -2.48 10.28
N ALA A 100 -19.35 -2.57 9.21
CA ALA A 100 -19.31 -3.68 8.29
C ALA A 100 -17.93 -3.82 7.64
N TYR A 101 -17.37 -2.71 7.14
CA TYR A 101 -16.04 -2.73 6.52
C TYR A 101 -14.93 -2.95 7.56
N GLY A 102 -15.04 -2.38 8.77
CA GLY A 102 -14.08 -2.64 9.83
C GLY A 102 -14.06 -4.11 10.29
N ALA A 103 -15.23 -4.75 10.38
CA ALA A 103 -15.32 -6.19 10.67
C ALA A 103 -14.72 -7.04 9.54
N PHE A 104 -15.00 -6.66 8.29
CA PHE A 104 -14.39 -7.28 7.11
C PHE A 104 -12.86 -7.19 7.17
N MET A 105 -12.32 -5.97 7.36
CA MET A 105 -10.88 -5.69 7.46
C MET A 105 -10.17 -6.56 8.51
N ILE A 106 -10.76 -6.69 9.71
CA ILE A 106 -10.20 -7.53 10.77
C ILE A 106 -10.19 -9.01 10.35
N ALA A 107 -11.29 -9.49 9.75
CA ALA A 107 -11.41 -10.88 9.33
C ALA A 107 -10.47 -11.22 8.16
N SER A 108 -10.39 -10.37 7.14
CA SER A 108 -9.51 -10.53 5.98
C SER A 108 -8.04 -10.48 6.38
N THR A 109 -7.65 -9.52 7.23
CA THR A 109 -6.29 -9.45 7.78
C THR A 109 -5.95 -10.70 8.61
N ALA A 110 -6.88 -11.21 9.43
CA ALA A 110 -6.64 -12.43 10.20
C ALA A 110 -6.43 -13.67 9.31
N ILE A 111 -7.17 -13.77 8.20
CA ILE A 111 -7.00 -14.85 7.21
C ILE A 111 -5.63 -14.72 6.51
N LEU A 112 -5.22 -13.51 6.14
CA LEU A 112 -3.90 -13.26 5.57
C LEU A 112 -2.78 -13.64 6.55
N LEU A 113 -2.87 -13.20 7.81
CA LEU A 113 -1.92 -13.56 8.87
C LEU A 113 -1.81 -15.08 9.04
N ALA A 114 -2.94 -15.78 9.11
CA ALA A 114 -2.95 -17.23 9.20
C ALA A 114 -2.30 -17.89 7.97
N SER A 115 -2.51 -17.32 6.78
CA SER A 115 -1.90 -17.81 5.55
C SER A 115 -0.39 -17.59 5.54
N LEU A 116 0.11 -16.41 5.97
CA LEU A 116 1.54 -16.14 6.09
C LEU A 116 2.21 -17.10 7.07
N LEU A 117 1.63 -17.29 8.26
CA LEU A 117 2.18 -18.17 9.30
C LEU A 117 2.21 -19.66 8.92
N THR A 118 1.33 -20.10 8.02
CA THR A 118 1.22 -21.50 7.61
C THR A 118 1.90 -21.80 6.27
N SER A 119 2.15 -20.77 5.48
CA SER A 119 2.79 -20.90 4.18
C SER A 119 4.29 -20.81 4.36
N ASN A 120 5.03 -21.84 3.94
CA ASN A 120 6.49 -21.79 3.89
C ASN A 120 6.93 -20.88 2.73
N ILE A 121 6.85 -19.56 2.94
CA ILE A 121 7.32 -18.57 1.98
C ILE A 121 8.84 -18.70 1.86
N LYS A 122 9.30 -18.97 0.64
CA LYS A 122 10.73 -18.98 0.32
C LYS A 122 11.26 -17.56 0.21
N ASP A 123 12.50 -17.39 -0.22
CA ASP A 123 13.01 -16.06 -0.53
C ASP A 123 12.10 -15.37 -1.56
N ILE A 124 11.63 -14.18 -1.22
CA ILE A 124 10.82 -13.32 -2.10
C ILE A 124 11.65 -12.24 -2.75
N VAL A 125 12.95 -12.16 -2.48
CA VAL A 125 13.85 -11.18 -3.05
C VAL A 125 14.76 -11.87 -4.06
N GLU A 126 14.72 -11.42 -5.31
CA GLU A 126 15.66 -11.83 -6.35
C GLU A 126 16.30 -10.57 -6.94
N HIS A 127 17.63 -10.55 -7.06
CA HIS A 127 18.37 -9.38 -7.57
C HIS A 127 18.05 -8.07 -6.82
N TYR A 128 17.91 -8.12 -5.49
CA TYR A 128 17.61 -6.97 -4.61
C TYR A 128 16.21 -6.38 -4.76
N ILE A 129 15.36 -7.02 -5.55
CA ILE A 129 13.99 -6.61 -5.81
C ILE A 129 13.11 -7.73 -5.28
N VAL A 130 12.02 -7.36 -4.61
CA VAL A 130 10.98 -8.35 -4.29
C VAL A 130 10.59 -8.95 -5.65
N PHE A 131 10.81 -10.26 -5.87
CA PHE A 131 10.68 -11.07 -7.13
C PHE A 131 10.60 -12.60 -6.94
N SER A 132 9.54 -13.15 -6.33
CA SER A 132 9.26 -14.59 -6.35
C SER A 132 7.77 -14.94 -6.34
N VAL A 133 7.49 -16.18 -6.76
CA VAL A 133 6.13 -16.72 -6.80
C VAL A 133 5.67 -17.03 -5.38
N LEU A 134 4.62 -16.33 -4.95
CA LEU A 134 4.02 -16.54 -3.64
C LEU A 134 3.14 -17.81 -3.61
N PRO A 135 3.05 -18.50 -2.46
CA PRO A 135 2.12 -19.60 -2.27
C PRO A 135 0.67 -19.17 -2.55
N LEU A 136 -0.12 -20.07 -3.15
CA LEU A 136 -1.50 -19.77 -3.55
C LEU A 136 -2.38 -19.28 -2.39
N SER A 137 -2.20 -19.82 -1.19
CA SER A 137 -2.85 -19.38 0.05
C SER A 137 -2.62 -17.89 0.34
N VAL A 138 -1.39 -17.41 0.18
CA VAL A 138 -0.99 -16.02 0.42
C VAL A 138 -1.56 -15.12 -0.68
N VAL A 139 -1.50 -15.56 -1.94
CA VAL A 139 -2.09 -14.82 -3.06
C VAL A 139 -3.60 -14.65 -2.88
N LEU A 140 -4.32 -15.72 -2.54
CA LEU A 140 -5.77 -15.68 -2.34
C LEU A 140 -6.15 -14.80 -1.13
N SER A 141 -5.48 -14.97 0.00
CA SER A 141 -5.77 -14.18 1.21
C SER A 141 -5.40 -12.71 1.06
N SER A 142 -4.28 -12.37 0.42
CA SER A 142 -3.91 -10.99 0.09
C SER A 142 -4.90 -10.38 -0.93
N SER A 143 -5.38 -11.17 -1.89
CA SER A 143 -6.41 -10.75 -2.84
C SER A 143 -7.75 -10.46 -2.14
N LEU A 144 -8.14 -11.29 -1.16
CA LEU A 144 -9.34 -11.05 -0.34
C LEU A 144 -9.26 -9.72 0.42
N VAL A 145 -8.05 -9.30 0.82
CA VAL A 145 -7.81 -8.00 1.43
C VAL A 145 -7.88 -6.87 0.39
N THR A 146 -7.06 -6.96 -0.65
CA THR A 146 -6.75 -5.85 -1.55
C THR A 146 -7.82 -5.56 -2.59
N PHE A 147 -8.46 -6.57 -3.20
CA PHE A 147 -9.47 -6.35 -4.24
C PHE A 147 -10.72 -5.63 -3.71
N PRO A 148 -11.38 -6.09 -2.63
CA PRO A 148 -12.54 -5.41 -2.09
C PRO A 148 -12.22 -3.99 -1.61
N ALA A 149 -11.04 -3.78 -1.02
CA ALA A 149 -10.56 -2.47 -0.62
C ALA A 149 -10.39 -1.52 -1.82
N ALA A 150 -9.75 -2.00 -2.90
CA ALA A 150 -9.58 -1.25 -4.14
C ALA A 150 -10.93 -0.90 -4.81
N ILE A 151 -11.87 -1.85 -4.86
CA ILE A 151 -13.22 -1.62 -5.39
C ILE A 151 -13.94 -0.52 -4.59
N LEU A 152 -13.85 -0.56 -3.26
CA LEU A 152 -14.45 0.47 -2.39
C LEU A 152 -13.81 1.84 -2.60
N LEU A 153 -12.48 1.89 -2.73
CA LEU A 153 -11.75 3.12 -3.04
C LEU A 153 -12.25 3.72 -4.36
N ILE A 154 -12.30 2.93 -5.43
CA ILE A 154 -12.80 3.37 -6.75
C ILE A 154 -14.25 3.86 -6.63
N ALA A 155 -15.14 3.08 -6.01
CA ALA A 155 -16.54 3.43 -5.89
C ALA A 155 -16.74 4.76 -5.15
N ILE A 156 -16.03 4.96 -4.03
CA ILE A 156 -16.10 6.20 -3.25
C ILE A 156 -15.47 7.38 -4.02
N ALA A 157 -14.40 7.14 -4.80
CA ALA A 157 -13.82 8.11 -5.72
C ALA A 157 -14.86 8.66 -6.67
N VAL A 158 -15.52 7.75 -7.39
CA VAL A 158 -16.46 8.05 -8.46
C VAL A 158 -17.64 8.81 -7.87
N VAL A 159 -18.21 8.32 -6.77
CA VAL A 159 -19.33 9.01 -6.09
C VAL A 159 -18.92 10.41 -5.61
N SER A 160 -17.73 10.57 -5.04
CA SER A 160 -17.25 11.87 -4.57
C SER A 160 -16.96 12.84 -5.71
N TYR A 161 -16.37 12.36 -6.81
CA TYR A 161 -16.12 13.16 -8.00
C TYR A 161 -17.42 13.59 -8.68
N LEU A 162 -18.38 12.68 -8.83
CA LEU A 162 -19.69 13.00 -9.41
C LEU A 162 -20.44 14.06 -8.59
N LYS A 163 -20.30 14.05 -7.26
CA LYS A 163 -20.98 15.00 -6.37
C LYS A 163 -20.25 16.33 -6.18
N LYS A 164 -18.91 16.33 -6.15
CA LYS A 164 -18.10 17.48 -5.70
C LYS A 164 -17.00 17.90 -6.68
N LYS A 165 -16.81 17.17 -7.79
CA LYS A 165 -15.73 17.38 -8.77
C LYS A 165 -14.33 17.48 -8.13
N SER A 166 -14.11 16.70 -7.07
CA SER A 166 -12.85 16.74 -6.32
C SER A 166 -11.73 16.00 -7.05
N TYR A 167 -10.93 16.74 -7.82
CA TYR A 167 -9.72 16.22 -8.48
C TYR A 167 -8.68 15.67 -7.51
N LYS A 168 -8.61 16.24 -6.30
CA LYS A 168 -7.72 15.75 -5.22
C LYS A 168 -8.05 14.32 -4.82
N MET A 169 -9.34 13.99 -4.73
CA MET A 169 -9.78 12.63 -4.39
C MET A 169 -9.48 11.62 -5.51
N ILE A 170 -9.62 12.04 -6.76
CA ILE A 170 -9.19 11.23 -7.90
C ILE A 170 -7.70 10.94 -7.80
N SER A 171 -6.87 11.95 -7.51
CA SER A 171 -5.43 11.76 -7.39
C SER A 171 -5.03 10.81 -6.27
N ILE A 172 -5.68 10.90 -5.09
CA ILE A 172 -5.47 9.92 -4.02
C ILE A 172 -5.73 8.52 -4.55
N ILE A 173 -6.85 8.33 -5.26
CA ILE A 173 -7.30 6.98 -5.65
C ILE A 173 -6.49 6.43 -6.81
N ILE A 174 -6.11 7.25 -7.80
CA ILE A 174 -5.14 6.83 -8.82
C ILE A 174 -3.81 6.51 -8.16
N GLY A 175 -3.34 7.33 -7.21
CA GLY A 175 -2.12 7.04 -6.45
C GLY A 175 -2.18 5.67 -5.77
N VAL A 176 -3.26 5.37 -5.06
CA VAL A 176 -3.44 4.05 -4.42
C VAL A 176 -3.53 2.93 -5.45
N LEU A 177 -4.28 3.11 -6.55
CA LEU A 177 -4.38 2.07 -7.58
C LEU A 177 -3.05 1.80 -8.25
N VAL A 178 -2.27 2.84 -8.55
CA VAL A 178 -0.94 2.68 -9.15
C VAL A 178 -0.03 1.90 -8.22
N VAL A 179 0.00 2.21 -6.92
CA VAL A 179 0.79 1.45 -5.91
C VAL A 179 0.26 0.01 -5.76
N SER A 180 -1.05 -0.19 -5.66
CA SER A 180 -1.64 -1.53 -5.49
C SER A 180 -1.48 -2.42 -6.72
N VAL A 181 -1.56 -1.84 -7.92
CA VAL A 181 -1.38 -2.55 -9.19
C VAL A 181 0.09 -2.84 -9.44
N ALA A 182 1.01 -2.00 -8.95
CA ALA A 182 2.45 -2.27 -8.98
C ALA A 182 2.77 -3.63 -8.33
N GLY A 183 2.18 -3.88 -7.15
CA GLY A 183 2.32 -5.15 -6.42
C GLY A 183 1.71 -6.37 -7.12
N THR A 184 0.84 -6.19 -8.11
CA THR A 184 0.26 -7.28 -8.92
C THR A 184 0.96 -7.47 -10.26
N LEU A 185 1.39 -6.38 -10.91
CA LEU A 185 2.23 -6.41 -12.13
C LEU A 185 3.67 -6.87 -11.85
N TYR A 186 4.04 -6.89 -10.59
CA TYR A 186 5.09 -7.71 -10.01
C TYR A 186 5.17 -9.16 -10.58
N ILE A 187 4.01 -9.78 -10.85
CA ILE A 187 3.90 -11.15 -11.37
C ILE A 187 4.28 -11.22 -12.86
N ALA A 188 4.36 -10.09 -13.57
CA ALA A 188 4.62 -9.99 -15.01
C ALA A 188 6.10 -9.75 -15.38
N GLU A 189 7.04 -10.04 -14.47
CA GLU A 189 8.48 -10.06 -14.74
C GLU A 189 9.13 -8.70 -15.09
N ILE A 190 8.55 -7.56 -14.66
CA ILE A 190 9.14 -6.22 -14.88
C ILE A 190 9.44 -5.52 -13.53
N PRO A 191 10.57 -5.82 -12.88
CA PRO A 191 10.91 -5.31 -11.54
C PRO A 191 10.97 -3.77 -11.44
N VAL A 192 11.41 -3.11 -12.51
CA VAL A 192 11.54 -1.64 -12.58
C VAL A 192 10.16 -0.95 -12.54
N PHE A 193 9.11 -1.65 -12.96
CA PHE A 193 7.75 -1.09 -12.95
C PHE A 193 7.26 -0.81 -11.53
N LEU A 194 7.66 -1.62 -10.54
CA LEU A 194 7.31 -1.44 -9.13
C LEU A 194 7.74 -0.05 -8.65
N TYR A 195 9.02 0.28 -8.76
CA TYR A 195 9.56 1.55 -8.27
C TYR A 195 9.00 2.77 -9.01
N TYR A 196 8.76 2.67 -10.33
CA TYR A 196 8.11 3.74 -11.06
C TYR A 196 6.66 3.95 -10.60
N SER A 197 5.91 2.87 -10.42
CA SER A 197 4.55 2.95 -9.94
C SER A 197 4.49 3.49 -8.52
N GLU A 198 5.40 3.10 -7.64
CA GLU A 198 5.47 3.64 -6.28
C GLU A 198 5.85 5.12 -6.26
N PHE A 199 6.81 5.52 -7.09
CA PHE A 199 7.20 6.93 -7.22
C PHE A 199 6.06 7.79 -7.78
N ILE A 200 5.40 7.35 -8.85
CA ILE A 200 4.22 8.05 -9.40
C ILE A 200 3.09 8.05 -8.37
N GLY A 201 2.87 6.92 -7.72
CA GLY A 201 1.87 6.71 -6.68
C GLY A 201 2.03 7.70 -5.55
N ILE A 202 3.22 7.80 -4.96
CA ILE A 202 3.48 8.72 -3.85
C ILE A 202 3.29 10.18 -4.28
N LEU A 203 3.72 10.58 -5.48
CA LEU A 203 3.49 11.93 -5.99
C LEU A 203 2.00 12.26 -6.13
N LEU A 204 1.19 11.31 -6.62
CA LEU A 204 -0.26 11.46 -6.72
C LEU A 204 -0.91 11.55 -5.33
N LEU A 205 -0.42 10.80 -4.34
CA LEU A 205 -0.87 10.91 -2.96
C LEU A 205 -0.51 12.28 -2.36
N TRP A 206 0.71 12.80 -2.62
CA TRP A 206 1.11 14.15 -2.23
C TRP A 206 0.15 15.21 -2.78
N TYR A 207 -0.13 15.20 -4.08
CA TYR A 207 -1.08 16.13 -4.70
C TYR A 207 -2.50 15.98 -4.15
N GLY A 208 -2.92 14.74 -3.88
CA GLY A 208 -4.24 14.42 -3.39
C GLY A 208 -4.48 14.87 -1.94
N PHE A 209 -3.50 14.68 -1.06
CA PHE A 209 -3.65 14.95 0.37
C PHE A 209 -3.25 16.35 0.81
N ILE A 210 -2.41 17.07 0.04
CA ILE A 210 -1.94 18.41 0.41
C ILE A 210 -2.87 19.50 -0.10
#